data_AF-A0A3G3GZP5-F1
#
_entry.id   AF-A0A3G3GZP5-F1
#
_cell.length_a   1.000
_cell.length_b   1.000
_cell.length_c   1.000
_cell.angle_alpha   90.00
_cell.angle_beta   90.00
_cell.angle_gamma   90.00
#
_symmetry.space_group_name_H-M   'P 1'
#
loop_
_entity.id
_entity.type
_entity.pdbx_description
1 polymer ?
#
loop_
_entity_poly.entity_id
_entity_poly.type
_entity_poly.pdbx_seq_one_letter_code
_entity_poly.pdbx_strand_id
1 'polypeptide(L)' 'MVVERQNNEILIRLPDSFDIQEVQRLLDYFRFMESSSKNQGTEEQAATLARQVENNWWKENKSRFLP' A
#
# COMPACT_ATOMS: atom_id res chain seq x y z
N MET A 1 1.25 15.52 23.90
CA MET A 1 0.73 14.90 22.67
C MET A 1 -0.73 15.30 22.55
N VAL A 2 -1.11 15.92 21.45
CA VAL A 2 -2.48 16.42 21.24
C VAL A 2 -2.96 15.92 19.89
N VAL A 3 -4.16 15.35 19.86
CA VAL A 3 -4.83 14.93 18.63
C VAL A 3 -6.10 15.76 18.51
N GLU A 4 -6.16 16.55 17.45
CA GLU A 4 -7.28 17.47 17.17
C GLU A 4 -7.86 17.16 15.79
N ARG A 5 -9.17 17.36 15.63
CA ARG A 5 -9.82 17.34 14.32
C ARG A 5 -10.20 18.76 13.96
N GLN A 6 -9.65 19.28 12.87
CA GLN A 6 -9.92 20.63 12.38
C GLN A 6 -9.96 20.62 10.85
N ASN A 7 -10.91 21.34 10.24
CA ASN A 7 -11.01 21.49 8.78
C ASN A 7 -10.99 20.17 7.98
N ASN A 8 -11.70 19.15 8.47
CA ASN A 8 -11.71 17.80 7.88
C ASN A 8 -10.37 17.04 7.93
N GLU A 9 -9.39 17.53 8.68
CA GLU A 9 -8.08 16.92 8.88
C GLU A 9 -7.89 16.48 10.34
N ILE A 10 -6.96 15.54 10.55
CA ILE A 10 -6.51 15.14 11.89
C ILE A 10 -5.10 15.72 12.10
N LEU A 11 -4.96 16.61 13.07
CA LEU A 11 -3.68 17.19 13.48
C LEU A 11 -3.12 16.41 14.66
N ILE A 12 -1.93 15.83 14.49
CA ILE A 12 -1.22 15.10 15.54
C ILE A 12 0.03 15.91 15.93
N ARG A 13 0.06 16.40 17.17
CA ARG A 13 1.24 17.09 17.73
C ARG A 13 2.04 16.14 18.61
N LEU A 14 3.26 15.83 18.17
CA LEU A 14 4.21 14.99 18.86
C LEU A 14 5.37 15.84 19.42
N PRO A 15 5.93 15.49 20.59
CA PRO A 15 7.21 16.03 21.04
C PRO A 15 8.32 15.78 20.02
N ASP A 16 9.31 16.66 19.97
CA ASP A 16 10.50 16.53 19.12
C ASP A 16 11.42 15.36 19.54
N SER A 17 11.20 14.78 20.72
CA SER A 17 11.91 13.60 21.21
C SER A 17 11.56 12.30 20.47
N PHE A 18 10.55 12.30 19.59
CA PHE A 18 10.19 11.13 18.79
C PHE A 18 11.10 11.01 17.56
N ASP A 19 11.54 9.78 17.26
CA ASP A 19 12.27 9.49 16.02
C ASP A 19 11.36 9.73 14.81
N ILE A 20 11.77 10.65 13.95
CA ILE A 20 11.06 11.00 12.72
C ILE A 20 10.87 9.80 11.78
N GLN A 21 11.78 8.82 11.82
CA GLN A 21 11.68 7.59 11.02
C GLN A 21 10.54 6.69 11.50
N GLU A 22 10.33 6.59 12.81
CA GLU A 22 9.19 5.85 13.39
C GLU A 22 7.86 6.54 13.06
N VAL A 23 7.85 7.88 13.13
CA VAL A 23 6.67 8.68 12.76
C VAL A 23 6.33 8.49 11.27
N GLN A 24 7.33 8.49 10.39
CA GLN A 24 7.14 8.25 8.96
C GLN A 24 6.55 6.86 8.69
N ARG A 25 7.03 5.82 9.37
CA ARG A 25 6.46 4.46 9.25
C ARG A 25 4.98 4.40 9.61
N LEU A 26 4.58 5.10 10.68
CA LEU A 26 3.18 5.17 11.10
C LEU A 26 2.32 5.91 10.07
N LEU A 27 2.83 7.01 9.50
CA LEU A 27 2.16 7.74 8.42
C LEU A 27 1.98 6.87 7.16
N ASP A 28 2.99 6.08 6.81
CA ASP A 28 2.93 5.16 5.67
C ASP A 28 1.88 4.05 5.90
N TYR A 29 1.74 3.57 7.15
CA TYR A 29 0.66 2.64 7.52
C TYR A 29 -0.74 3.29 7.38
N PHE A 30 -0.91 4.55 7.81
CA PHE A 30 -2.17 5.26 7.59
C PHE A 30 -2.49 5.44 6.10
N ARG A 31 -1.48 5.75 5.28
CA ARG A 31 -1.64 5.83 3.81
C ARG A 31 -1.98 4.49 3.19
N PHE A 32 -1.41 3.40 3.69
CA PHE A 32 -1.74 2.05 3.26
C PHE A 32 -3.20 1.72 3.59
N MET A 33 -3.66 1.99 4.82
CA MET A 33 -5.06 1.78 5.20
C MET A 33 -6.02 2.69 4.43
N GLU A 34 -5.67 3.94 4.18
CA GLU A 34 -6.46 4.85 3.35
C GLU A 34 -6.55 4.33 1.90
N SER A 35 -5.43 3.89 1.33
CA SER A 35 -5.40 3.30 0.00
C SER A 35 -6.20 2.01 -0.05
N SER A 36 -6.06 1.13 0.95
CA SER A 36 -6.81 -0.13 1.04
C SER A 36 -8.30 0.07 1.29
N SER A 37 -8.71 1.14 1.98
CA SER A 37 -10.13 1.46 2.20
C SER A 37 -10.79 2.12 0.99
N LYS A 38 -10.01 2.85 0.17
CA LYS A 38 -10.46 3.39 -1.13
C LYS A 38 -10.43 2.34 -2.24
N ASN A 39 -9.53 1.37 -2.14
CA ASN A 39 -9.39 0.30 -3.11
C ASN A 39 -10.35 -0.84 -2.72
N GLN A 40 -11.53 -0.89 -3.35
CA GLN A 40 -12.45 -2.04 -3.29
C GLN A 40 -11.88 -3.29 -4.01
N GLY A 41 -10.55 -3.34 -4.18
CA GLY A 41 -9.80 -4.41 -4.80
C GLY A 41 -9.77 -5.63 -3.89
N THR A 42 -10.58 -6.65 -4.15
CA THR A 42 -10.54 -7.88 -3.36
C THR A 42 -9.22 -8.62 -3.55
N GLU A 43 -8.79 -9.43 -2.58
CA GLU A 43 -7.63 -10.32 -2.74
C GLU A 43 -7.75 -11.19 -4.00
N GLU A 44 -8.98 -11.54 -4.37
CA GLU A 44 -9.29 -12.29 -5.60
C GLU A 44 -8.97 -11.49 -6.88
N GLN A 45 -9.17 -10.17 -6.89
CA GLN A 45 -8.80 -9.32 -8.02
C GLN A 45 -7.28 -9.16 -8.13
N ALA A 46 -6.57 -9.06 -7.01
CA ALA A 46 -5.11 -9.06 -7.00
C ALA A 46 -4.53 -10.40 -7.48
N ALA A 47 -5.09 -11.52 -7.01
CA ALA A 47 -4.72 -12.86 -7.46
C ALA A 47 -5.03 -13.07 -8.96
N THR A 48 -6.15 -12.52 -9.44
CA THR A 48 -6.52 -12.58 -10.86
C THR A 48 -5.54 -11.80 -11.72
N LEU A 49 -5.14 -10.60 -11.29
CA LEU A 49 -4.13 -9.80 -11.98
C LEU A 49 -2.77 -10.50 -12.00
N ALA A 50 -2.34 -11.07 -10.87
CA ALA A 50 -1.09 -11.82 -10.78
C ALA A 50 -1.06 -13.01 -11.76
N ARG A 51 -2.14 -13.80 -11.82
CA ARG A 51 -2.27 -14.91 -12.78
C ARG A 51 -2.28 -14.44 -14.22
N GLN A 52 -2.90 -13.29 -14.52
CA GLN A 52 -2.89 -12.74 -15.88
C GLN A 52 -1.49 -12.32 -16.31
N VAL A 53 -0.75 -11.63 -15.43
CA VAL A 53 0.64 -11.23 -15.67
C VAL A 53 1.53 -12.45 -15.88
N GLU A 54 1.42 -13.46 -15.01
CA GLU A 54 2.20 -14.70 -15.10
C GLU A 54 1.93 -15.45 -16.42
N ASN A 55 0.65 -15.60 -16.80
CA ASN A 55 0.27 -16.27 -18.04
C ASN A 55 0.77 -15.51 -19.29
N ASN A 56 0.70 -14.18 -19.28
CA ASN A 56 1.18 -13.37 -20.40
C ASN A 56 2.70 -13.47 -20.52
N TRP A 57 3.41 -13.32 -19.39
CA TRP A 57 4.86 -13.48 -19.36
C TRP A 57 5.30 -14.86 -19.84
N TRP A 58 4.62 -15.93 -19.38
CA TRP A 58 4.92 -17.29 -19.81
C TRP A 58 4.66 -17.50 -21.30
N LYS A 59 3.55 -17.00 -21.85
CA LYS A 59 3.26 -17.08 -23.29
C LYS A 59 4.36 -16.45 -24.14
N GLU A 60 4.87 -15.31 -23.71
CA GLU A 60 5.92 -14.56 -24.41
C GLU A 60 7.31 -15.20 -24.23
N ASN A 61 7.58 -15.84 -23.10
CA ASN A 61 8.92 -16.29 -22.75
C ASN A 61 9.12 -17.82 -22.80
N LYS A 62 8.07 -18.63 -23.00
CA LYS A 62 8.16 -20.10 -23.00
C LYS A 62 9.17 -20.67 -24.01
N SER A 63 9.38 -20.00 -25.14
CA SER A 63 10.36 -20.38 -26.17
C SER A 63 11.80 -20.29 -25.68
N ARG A 64 12.05 -19.59 -24.57
CA ARG A 64 13.36 -19.50 -23.93
C ARG A 64 13.64 -20.67 -22.99
N PHE A 65 12.61 -21.45 -22.64
CA PHE A 65 12.67 -22.49 -21.61
C PHE A 65 12.30 -23.88 -22.11
N LEU A 66 11.66 -23.98 -23.29
CA LEU A 66 11.32 -25.24 -23.93
C LEU A 66 12.14 -25.39 -25.22
N PRO A 67 12.78 -26.56 -25.46
CA PRO A 67 13.62 -26.82 -26.63
C PRO A 67 12.83 -26.85 -27.94
#